data_AF-A0A2Z3GWT1-F1
#
_entry.id   AF-A0A2Z3GWT1-F1
#
_cell.length_a   1.000
_cell.length_b   1.000
_cell.length_c   1.000
_cell.angle_alpha   90.00
_cell.angle_beta   90.00
_cell.angle_gamma   90.00
#
_symmetry.space_group_name_H-M   'P 1'
#
loop_
_entity.id
_entity.type
_entity.pdbx_description
1 polymer ?
#
loop_
_entity_poly.entity_id
_entity_poly.type
_entity_poly.pdbx_seq_one_letter_code
_entity_poly.pdbx_strand_id
1 'polypeptide(L)'
;MTPDVVVDIGNTRLKWGRCAGGQVTEMMSLAGDRPDEWHAQIAKWELGASLNWAVASVQPEWQQQFTRWAESRGDRVAAIAHAHVPVPTDVTERERVGIDRLLNALAALVRVPAGWPLIVIGVGTAMTVDYVDPAGVFRGGAILPGPWMMAHALHEFTAKLPLVEPQPFDPDRSVGRNTREAIELGIQSAVFGAADTLVWNMSQLSDLKPVLFVTGGGADLLRGAGFTADLEGAVYDPLLTLDGVRLAAESVT
;
A
#
# COMPACT_ATOMS: atom_id res chain seq x y z
N MET A 1 -7.19 -17.70 -11.64
CA MET A 1 -6.94 -18.76 -10.62
C MET A 1 -7.52 -18.37 -9.26
N THR A 2 -7.76 -19.33 -8.35
CA THR A 2 -8.14 -19.03 -6.94
C THR A 2 -6.92 -19.20 -6.03
N PRO A 3 -6.34 -18.13 -5.48
CA PRO A 3 -5.18 -18.24 -4.61
C PRO A 3 -5.56 -18.72 -3.19
N ASP A 4 -4.70 -19.54 -2.59
CA ASP A 4 -4.72 -19.87 -1.17
C ASP A 4 -4.02 -18.77 -0.36
N VAL A 5 -2.98 -18.17 -0.95
CA VAL A 5 -2.23 -17.06 -0.36
C VAL A 5 -1.88 -16.04 -1.44
N VAL A 6 -2.04 -14.76 -1.12
CA VAL A 6 -1.59 -13.63 -1.95
C VAL A 6 -0.36 -12.98 -1.35
N VAL A 7 0.51 -12.46 -2.19
CA VAL A 7 1.78 -11.84 -1.77
C VAL A 7 1.97 -10.51 -2.47
N ASP A 8 2.27 -9.49 -1.68
CA ASP A 8 2.80 -8.20 -2.13
C ASP A 8 4.28 -8.12 -1.73
N ILE A 9 5.17 -8.19 -2.72
CA ILE A 9 6.63 -8.09 -2.56
C ILE A 9 7.03 -6.63 -2.78
N GLY A 10 7.10 -5.87 -1.69
CA GLY A 10 7.59 -4.50 -1.67
C GLY A 10 9.12 -4.40 -1.59
N ASN A 11 9.62 -3.17 -1.57
CA ASN A 11 11.07 -2.91 -1.45
C ASN A 11 11.67 -3.23 -0.07
N THR A 12 10.84 -3.34 0.97
CA THR A 12 11.30 -3.45 2.36
C THR A 12 10.77 -4.68 3.06
N ARG A 13 9.61 -5.21 2.65
CA ARG A 13 8.91 -6.32 3.28
C ARG A 13 8.14 -7.13 2.24
N LEU A 14 7.88 -8.38 2.57
CA LEU A 14 6.85 -9.20 1.92
C LEU A 14 5.60 -9.15 2.79
N LYS A 15 4.46 -8.83 2.20
CA LYS A 15 3.17 -8.97 2.87
C LYS A 15 2.47 -10.18 2.30
N TRP A 16 2.12 -11.12 3.17
CA TRP A 16 1.28 -12.26 2.80
C TRP A 16 -0.14 -12.02 3.26
N GLY A 17 -1.11 -12.47 2.46
CA GLY A 17 -2.53 -12.50 2.80
C GLY A 17 -3.08 -13.92 2.66
N ARG A 18 -3.58 -14.50 3.76
CA ARG A 18 -4.28 -15.79 3.71
C ARG A 18 -5.66 -15.60 3.08
N CYS A 19 -5.98 -16.39 2.06
CA CYS A 19 -7.28 -16.32 1.39
C CYS A 19 -8.23 -17.41 1.92
N ALA A 20 -9.45 -17.02 2.25
CA ALA A 20 -10.54 -17.93 2.57
C ALA A 20 -11.89 -17.30 2.20
N GLY A 21 -12.81 -18.10 1.63
CA GLY A 21 -14.15 -17.62 1.29
C GLY A 21 -14.17 -16.48 0.25
N GLY A 22 -13.14 -16.36 -0.59
CA GLY A 22 -13.03 -15.28 -1.58
C GLY A 22 -12.55 -13.94 -1.01
N GLN A 23 -12.00 -13.92 0.20
CA GLN A 23 -11.47 -12.73 0.86
C GLN A 23 -10.07 -12.99 1.43
N VAL A 24 -9.29 -11.93 1.63
CA VAL A 24 -8.08 -12.00 2.46
C VAL A 24 -8.51 -11.90 3.92
N THR A 25 -8.26 -12.94 4.72
CA THR A 25 -8.75 -13.02 6.11
C THR A 25 -7.71 -12.68 7.15
N GLU A 26 -6.42 -12.82 6.81
CA GLU A 26 -5.31 -12.57 7.73
C GLU A 26 -4.10 -12.08 6.93
N MET A 27 -3.29 -11.20 7.54
CA MET A 27 -2.07 -10.68 6.91
C MET A 27 -0.87 -10.82 7.84
N MET A 28 0.30 -11.05 7.22
CA MET A 28 1.59 -11.05 7.90
C MET A 28 2.61 -10.25 7.09
N SER A 29 3.47 -9.51 7.78
CA SER A 29 4.66 -8.88 7.20
C SER A 29 5.90 -9.71 7.54
N LEU A 30 6.67 -10.08 6.52
CA LEU A 30 7.85 -10.94 6.62
C LEU A 30 9.06 -10.25 5.98
N ALA A 31 10.27 -10.68 6.34
CA ALA A 31 11.46 -10.30 5.60
C ALA A 31 11.49 -10.95 4.21
N GLY A 32 12.04 -10.25 3.22
CA GLY A 32 12.05 -10.68 1.81
C GLY A 32 13.17 -11.63 1.41
N ASP A 33 14.12 -11.84 2.31
CA ASP A 33 15.32 -12.66 2.09
C ASP A 33 15.47 -13.77 3.14
N ARG A 34 14.40 -14.07 3.89
CA ARG A 34 14.38 -15.03 5.01
C ARG A 34 13.41 -16.20 4.77
N PRO A 35 13.79 -17.20 3.94
CA PRO A 35 12.96 -18.39 3.71
C PRO A 35 12.62 -19.18 4.97
N ASP A 36 13.41 -19.08 6.03
CA ASP A 36 13.11 -19.65 7.36
C ASP A 36 11.85 -19.04 7.98
N GLU A 37 11.68 -17.72 7.87
CA GLU A 37 10.45 -17.04 8.32
C GLU A 37 9.23 -17.46 7.50
N TRP A 38 9.41 -17.68 6.19
CA TRP A 38 8.34 -18.13 5.30
C TRP A 38 7.84 -19.54 5.68
N HIS A 39 8.76 -20.48 5.95
CA HIS A 39 8.41 -21.81 6.45
C HIS A 39 7.70 -21.76 7.81
N ALA A 40 8.19 -20.94 8.73
CA ALA A 40 7.55 -20.75 10.03
C ALA A 40 6.13 -20.20 9.88
N GLN A 41 5.90 -19.30 8.92
CA GLN A 41 4.59 -18.72 8.67
C GLN A 41 3.61 -19.72 8.06
N ILE A 42 4.05 -20.61 7.17
CA ILE A 42 3.25 -21.75 6.67
C ILE A 42 2.74 -22.59 7.83
N ALA A 43 3.63 -22.97 8.75
CA ALA A 43 3.28 -23.79 9.90
C ALA A 43 2.30 -23.04 10.84
N LYS A 44 2.54 -21.74 11.07
CA LYS A 44 1.68 -20.90 11.92
C LYS A 44 0.27 -20.76 11.35
N TRP A 45 0.11 -20.66 10.04
CA TRP A 45 -1.19 -20.61 9.38
C TRP A 45 -1.79 -21.99 9.08
N GLU A 46 -1.10 -23.07 9.45
CA GLU A 46 -1.52 -24.45 9.20
C GLU A 46 -1.87 -24.68 7.71
N LEU A 47 -1.08 -24.07 6.83
CA LEU A 47 -1.29 -24.20 5.38
C LEU A 47 -0.82 -25.58 4.90
N GLY A 48 -1.63 -26.20 4.05
CA GLY A 48 -1.35 -27.51 3.47
C GLY A 48 -0.22 -27.49 2.43
N ALA A 49 -0.11 -28.59 1.68
CA ALA A 49 0.79 -28.71 0.54
C ALA A 49 0.08 -28.33 -0.77
N SER A 50 0.86 -28.03 -1.83
CA SER A 50 0.35 -27.70 -3.17
C SER A 50 -0.51 -26.44 -3.19
N LEU A 51 -0.04 -25.40 -2.48
CA LEU A 51 -0.73 -24.11 -2.38
C LEU A 51 -0.67 -23.36 -3.71
N ASN A 52 -1.69 -22.55 -3.95
CA ASN A 52 -1.76 -21.61 -5.06
C ASN A 52 -1.43 -20.20 -4.57
N TRP A 53 -0.33 -19.64 -5.08
CA TRP A 53 0.14 -18.31 -4.73
C TRP A 53 -0.14 -17.32 -5.86
N ALA A 54 -0.65 -16.15 -5.53
CA ALA A 54 -0.66 -15.00 -6.44
C ALA A 54 0.29 -13.93 -5.91
N VAL A 55 1.24 -13.50 -6.73
CA VAL A 55 2.37 -12.67 -6.29
C VAL A 55 2.43 -11.41 -7.14
N ALA A 56 2.24 -10.24 -6.52
CA ALA A 56 2.62 -8.96 -7.10
C ALA A 56 3.97 -8.53 -6.53
N SER A 57 4.82 -7.94 -7.34
CA SER A 57 6.16 -7.54 -6.92
C SER A 57 6.64 -6.27 -7.59
N VAL A 58 7.37 -5.46 -6.82
CA VAL A 58 8.23 -4.38 -7.31
C VAL A 58 9.72 -4.67 -7.06
N GLN A 59 10.05 -5.83 -6.49
CA GLN A 59 11.41 -6.31 -6.18
C GLN A 59 11.67 -7.63 -6.95
N PRO A 60 12.38 -7.60 -8.10
CA PRO A 60 12.57 -8.78 -8.95
C PRO A 60 13.39 -9.93 -8.33
N GLU A 61 14.39 -9.61 -7.52
CA GLU A 61 15.27 -10.60 -6.89
C GLU A 61 14.52 -11.42 -5.83
N TRP A 62 13.76 -10.74 -4.97
CA TRP A 62 12.91 -11.33 -3.95
C TRP A 62 11.77 -12.13 -4.58
N GLN A 63 11.19 -11.65 -5.70
CA GLN A 63 10.23 -12.43 -6.46
C GLN A 63 10.83 -13.74 -6.98
N GLN A 64 12.03 -13.68 -7.55
CA GLN A 64 12.71 -14.89 -8.04
C GLN A 64 13.03 -15.86 -6.90
N GLN A 65 13.54 -15.36 -5.77
CA GLN A 65 13.82 -16.17 -4.59
C GLN A 65 12.56 -16.82 -4.03
N PHE A 66 11.49 -16.04 -3.87
CA PHE A 66 10.19 -16.50 -3.39
C PHE A 66 9.60 -17.58 -4.31
N THR A 67 9.65 -17.35 -5.62
CA THR A 67 9.12 -18.29 -6.62
C THR A 67 9.85 -19.64 -6.54
N ARG A 68 11.18 -19.63 -6.51
CA ARG A 68 11.98 -20.88 -6.37
C ARG A 68 11.66 -21.60 -5.06
N TRP A 69 11.53 -20.86 -3.97
CA TRP A 69 11.17 -21.42 -2.66
C TRP A 69 9.80 -22.11 -2.70
N ALA A 70 8.77 -21.44 -3.22
CA ALA A 70 7.42 -22.00 -3.31
C ALA A 70 7.37 -23.22 -4.24
N GLU A 71 8.01 -23.14 -5.42
CA GLU A 71 8.10 -24.26 -6.36
C GLU A 71 8.83 -25.46 -5.77
N SER A 72 9.88 -25.26 -4.95
CA SER A 72 10.57 -26.34 -4.23
C SER A 72 9.68 -27.12 -3.27
N ARG A 73 8.57 -26.51 -2.82
CA ARG A 73 7.55 -27.15 -1.96
C ARG A 73 6.46 -27.86 -2.78
N GLY A 74 6.52 -27.78 -4.11
CA GLY A 74 5.47 -28.25 -5.00
C GLY A 74 4.27 -27.30 -5.08
N ASP A 75 4.41 -26.06 -4.60
CA ASP A 75 3.37 -25.05 -4.69
C ASP A 75 3.37 -24.41 -6.10
N ARG A 76 2.24 -23.80 -6.49
CA ARG A 76 2.08 -23.09 -7.77
C ARG A 76 2.14 -21.59 -7.54
N VAL A 77 2.93 -20.89 -8.33
CA VAL A 77 3.06 -19.43 -8.24
C VAL A 77 2.59 -18.77 -9.53
N ALA A 78 1.66 -17.83 -9.41
CA ALA A 78 1.30 -16.92 -10.49
C ALA A 78 1.81 -15.52 -10.19
N ALA A 79 2.60 -14.98 -11.11
CA ALA A 79 3.00 -13.59 -11.09
C ALA A 79 1.85 -12.71 -11.61
N ILE A 80 1.45 -11.72 -10.81
CA ILE A 80 0.51 -10.68 -11.22
C ILE A 80 1.31 -9.60 -11.95
N ALA A 81 0.93 -9.34 -13.21
CA ALA A 81 1.46 -8.28 -14.04
C ALA A 81 0.37 -7.21 -14.27
N HIS A 82 0.74 -6.04 -14.76
CA HIS A 82 -0.20 -4.93 -15.00
C HIS A 82 -1.36 -5.28 -15.94
N ALA A 83 -1.14 -6.22 -16.87
CA ALA A 83 -2.15 -6.75 -17.77
C ALA A 83 -3.24 -7.56 -17.04
N HIS A 84 -2.95 -8.12 -15.87
CA HIS A 84 -3.90 -8.87 -15.05
C HIS A 84 -4.74 -7.98 -14.13
N VAL A 85 -4.47 -6.67 -14.08
CA VAL A 85 -5.19 -5.73 -13.20
C VAL A 85 -6.29 -5.02 -14.02
N PRO A 86 -7.58 -5.39 -13.90
CA PRO A 86 -8.65 -4.89 -14.77
C PRO A 86 -9.15 -3.48 -14.40
N VAL A 87 -8.22 -2.55 -14.15
CA VAL A 87 -8.50 -1.12 -13.92
C VAL A 87 -8.13 -0.35 -15.18
N PRO A 88 -9.07 0.35 -15.85
CA PRO A 88 -8.74 1.27 -16.94
C PRO A 88 -7.80 2.38 -16.45
N THR A 89 -6.86 2.79 -17.29
CA THR A 89 -5.91 3.86 -16.95
C THR A 89 -5.85 4.90 -18.05
N ASP A 90 -5.80 6.18 -17.69
CA ASP A 90 -5.43 7.28 -18.58
C ASP A 90 -4.16 7.94 -18.06
N VAL A 91 -3.03 7.28 -18.34
CA VAL A 91 -1.68 7.72 -18.00
C VAL A 91 -0.75 7.38 -19.17
N THR A 92 0.27 8.20 -19.38
CA THR A 92 1.16 8.08 -20.57
C THR A 92 1.87 6.73 -20.68
N GLU A 93 2.12 6.03 -19.56
CA GLU A 93 2.80 4.72 -19.53
C GLU A 93 2.28 3.83 -18.39
N ARG A 94 1.23 3.04 -18.62
CA ARG A 94 0.62 2.14 -17.63
C ARG A 94 1.63 1.23 -16.92
N GLU A 95 2.52 0.61 -17.70
CA GLU A 95 3.53 -0.35 -17.22
C GLU A 95 4.55 0.30 -16.27
N ARG A 96 4.66 1.63 -16.25
CA ARG A 96 5.52 2.37 -15.29
C ARG A 96 4.81 2.73 -14.00
N VAL A 97 3.49 2.60 -13.92
CA VAL A 97 2.77 2.79 -12.67
C VAL A 97 3.16 1.63 -11.74
N GLY A 98 3.46 1.91 -10.47
CA GLY A 98 3.66 0.86 -9.47
C GLY A 98 2.45 -0.07 -9.45
N ILE A 99 2.67 -1.37 -9.57
CA ILE A 99 1.58 -2.34 -9.69
C ILE A 99 0.69 -2.32 -8.43
N ASP A 100 1.29 -2.07 -7.26
CA ASP A 100 0.62 -1.86 -5.98
C ASP A 100 -0.42 -0.73 -6.04
N ARG A 101 -0.12 0.37 -6.74
CA ARG A 101 -1.07 1.49 -6.93
C ARG A 101 -2.30 1.06 -7.73
N LEU A 102 -2.11 0.27 -8.80
CA LEU A 102 -3.22 -0.25 -9.60
C LEU A 102 -4.03 -1.31 -8.84
N LEU A 103 -3.38 -2.15 -8.03
CA LEU A 103 -4.03 -3.16 -7.19
C LEU A 103 -4.86 -2.51 -6.08
N ASN A 104 -4.34 -1.45 -5.46
CA ASN A 104 -5.06 -0.63 -4.50
C ASN A 104 -6.30 0.01 -5.13
N ALA A 105 -6.15 0.58 -6.33
CA ALA A 105 -7.27 1.14 -7.09
C ALA A 105 -8.33 0.07 -7.42
N LEU A 106 -7.91 -1.13 -7.84
CA LEU A 106 -8.81 -2.25 -8.12
C LEU A 106 -9.63 -2.64 -6.89
N ALA A 107 -8.97 -2.84 -5.75
CA ALA A 107 -9.63 -3.23 -4.50
C ALA A 107 -10.58 -2.15 -3.97
N ALA A 108 -10.21 -0.87 -4.12
CA ALA A 108 -11.07 0.24 -3.76
C ALA A 108 -12.30 0.33 -4.70
N LEU A 109 -12.10 0.19 -6.00
CA LEU A 109 -13.15 0.36 -7.01
C LEU A 109 -14.31 -0.62 -6.83
N VAL A 110 -14.03 -1.88 -6.46
CA VAL A 110 -15.10 -2.89 -6.24
C VAL A 110 -15.94 -2.64 -4.97
N ARG A 111 -15.52 -1.71 -4.11
CA ARG A 111 -16.19 -1.36 -2.85
C ARG A 111 -16.94 -0.04 -2.91
N VAL A 112 -16.76 0.72 -3.99
CA VAL A 112 -17.33 2.05 -4.17
C VAL A 112 -18.54 1.96 -5.11
N PRO A 113 -19.63 2.71 -4.85
CA PRO A 113 -20.76 2.73 -5.77
C PRO A 113 -20.35 3.19 -7.17
N ALA A 114 -20.92 2.59 -8.21
CA ALA A 114 -20.65 2.98 -9.59
C ALA A 114 -20.93 4.49 -9.79
N GLY A 115 -20.03 5.17 -10.51
CA GLY A 115 -20.13 6.61 -10.75
C GLY A 115 -19.50 7.50 -9.66
N TRP A 116 -18.97 6.93 -8.58
CA TRP A 116 -18.30 7.70 -7.53
C TRP A 116 -16.79 7.73 -7.76
N PRO A 117 -16.13 8.90 -7.63
CA PRO A 117 -14.69 8.97 -7.62
C PRO A 117 -14.14 8.38 -6.32
N LEU A 118 -12.88 7.98 -6.34
CA LEU A 118 -12.16 7.54 -5.15
C LEU A 118 -10.72 8.04 -5.14
N ILE A 119 -10.18 8.15 -3.94
CA ILE A 119 -8.77 8.47 -3.70
C ILE A 119 -8.19 7.37 -2.82
N VAL A 120 -7.00 6.88 -3.17
CA VAL A 120 -6.27 5.93 -2.33
C VAL A 120 -4.95 6.54 -1.87
N ILE A 121 -4.75 6.58 -0.56
CA ILE A 121 -3.50 6.98 0.08
C ILE A 121 -2.76 5.73 0.53
N GLY A 122 -1.61 5.44 -0.07
CA GLY A 122 -0.71 4.39 0.38
C GLY A 122 0.40 4.98 1.23
N VAL A 123 0.52 4.62 2.51
CA VAL A 123 1.61 5.07 3.40
C VAL A 123 2.57 3.91 3.68
N GLY A 124 3.60 3.79 2.87
CA GLY A 124 4.66 2.77 2.98
C GLY A 124 6.06 3.37 2.92
N THR A 125 6.98 2.67 2.25
CA THR A 125 8.34 3.17 1.98
C THR A 125 8.29 4.51 1.24
N ALA A 126 7.42 4.61 0.23
CA ALA A 126 6.93 5.85 -0.33
C ALA A 126 5.51 6.10 0.16
N MET A 127 5.08 7.35 0.13
CA MET A 127 3.68 7.73 0.24
C MET A 127 3.12 7.96 -1.16
N THR A 128 1.97 7.38 -1.48
CA THR A 128 1.25 7.65 -2.74
C THR A 128 -0.12 8.21 -2.46
N VAL A 129 -0.63 9.05 -3.37
CA VAL A 129 -2.02 9.52 -3.36
C VAL A 129 -2.53 9.41 -4.78
N ASP A 130 -3.46 8.49 -5.00
CA ASP A 130 -3.94 8.06 -6.31
C ASP A 130 -5.41 8.42 -6.51
N TYR A 131 -5.78 8.95 -7.68
CA TYR A 131 -7.14 9.33 -8.04
C TYR A 131 -7.72 8.41 -9.11
N VAL A 132 -8.94 7.95 -8.86
CA VAL A 132 -9.78 7.26 -9.84
C VAL A 132 -11.06 8.07 -10.00
N ASP A 133 -11.40 8.36 -11.25
CA ASP A 133 -12.52 9.23 -11.58
C ASP A 133 -13.88 8.50 -11.52
N PRO A 134 -15.01 9.21 -11.71
CA PRO A 134 -16.35 8.62 -11.74
C PRO A 134 -16.54 7.51 -12.79
N ALA A 135 -15.73 7.47 -13.85
CA ALA A 135 -15.78 6.45 -14.89
C ALA A 135 -14.98 5.18 -14.50
N GLY A 136 -14.38 5.15 -13.30
CA GLY A 136 -13.53 4.05 -12.84
C GLY A 136 -12.15 4.05 -13.51
N VAL A 137 -11.73 5.17 -14.12
CA VAL A 137 -10.44 5.29 -14.79
C VAL A 137 -9.41 5.81 -13.79
N PHE A 138 -8.33 5.07 -13.62
CA PHE A 138 -7.16 5.52 -12.87
C PHE A 138 -6.47 6.66 -13.63
N ARG A 139 -6.48 7.85 -13.05
CA ARG A 139 -5.94 9.09 -13.65
C ARG A 139 -4.52 9.41 -13.19
N GLY A 140 -3.93 8.56 -12.35
CA GLY A 140 -2.63 8.79 -11.75
C GLY A 140 -2.73 9.42 -10.36
N GLY A 141 -1.65 10.07 -9.95
CA GLY A 141 -1.50 10.50 -8.57
C GLY A 141 -0.11 11.06 -8.27
N ALA A 142 0.16 11.29 -7.00
CA ALA A 142 1.45 11.76 -6.50
C ALA A 142 2.23 10.64 -5.81
N ILE A 143 3.57 10.74 -5.86
CA ILE A 143 4.50 9.92 -5.08
C ILE A 143 5.38 10.86 -4.27
N LEU A 144 5.48 10.62 -2.97
CA LEU A 144 6.28 11.39 -2.02
C LEU A 144 7.16 10.43 -1.20
N PRO A 145 8.25 10.92 -0.59
CA PRO A 145 8.98 10.14 0.40
C PRO A 145 8.04 9.67 1.52
N GLY A 146 8.14 8.41 1.94
CA GLY A 146 7.40 7.93 3.10
C GLY A 146 7.96 8.50 4.42
N PRO A 147 7.19 8.45 5.52
CA PRO A 147 7.60 8.99 6.82
C PRO A 147 8.96 8.48 7.30
N TRP A 148 9.20 7.17 7.19
CA TRP A 148 10.49 6.55 7.54
C TRP A 148 11.62 7.00 6.62
N MET A 149 11.36 7.14 5.32
CA MET A 149 12.34 7.65 4.37
C MET A 149 12.75 9.09 4.69
N MET A 150 11.79 9.95 5.09
CA MET A 150 12.09 11.30 5.55
C MET A 150 12.96 11.31 6.80
N ALA A 151 12.65 10.48 7.81
CA ALA A 151 13.46 10.35 9.01
C ALA A 151 14.89 9.88 8.72
N HIS A 152 15.03 8.85 7.88
CA HIS A 152 16.34 8.36 7.45
C HIS A 152 17.12 9.40 6.65
N ALA A 153 16.47 10.14 5.73
CA ALA A 153 17.14 11.17 4.96
C ALA A 153 17.69 12.29 5.87
N LEU A 154 16.93 12.73 6.87
CA LEU A 154 17.38 13.73 7.83
C LEU A 154 18.57 13.23 8.67
N HIS A 155 18.55 11.96 9.07
CA HIS A 155 19.65 11.36 9.82
C HIS A 155 20.91 11.18 8.96
N GLU A 156 20.78 10.59 7.77
CA GLU A 156 21.91 10.21 6.91
C GLU A 156 22.60 11.44 6.29
N PHE A 157 21.83 12.43 5.85
CA PHE A 157 22.37 13.60 5.14
C PHE A 157 22.71 14.77 6.07
N THR A 158 22.75 14.57 7.40
CA THR A 158 23.17 15.60 8.35
C THR A 158 24.08 15.05 9.44
N ALA A 159 25.00 15.86 9.95
CA ALA A 159 26.01 15.39 10.90
C ALA A 159 25.50 15.17 12.33
N LYS A 160 24.32 15.72 12.70
CA LYS A 160 23.88 15.81 14.10
C LYS A 160 22.42 15.46 14.33
N LEU A 161 21.60 15.29 13.30
CA LEU A 161 20.19 14.95 13.52
C LEU A 161 20.10 13.48 13.94
N PRO A 162 19.40 13.17 15.05
CA PRO A 162 19.20 11.78 15.46
C PRO A 162 18.23 11.09 14.50
N LEU A 163 18.37 9.78 14.35
CA LEU A 163 17.29 8.98 13.79
C LEU A 163 16.10 9.01 14.75
N VAL A 164 14.93 9.35 14.22
CA VAL A 164 13.66 9.37 14.98
C VAL A 164 12.67 8.40 14.34
N GLU A 165 11.78 7.87 15.17
CA GLU A 165 10.66 7.07 14.70
C GLU A 165 9.48 8.01 14.39
N PRO A 166 8.91 7.97 13.17
CA PRO A 166 7.74 8.77 12.83
C PRO A 166 6.58 8.52 13.80
N GLN A 167 6.00 9.58 14.34
CA GLN A 167 4.89 9.52 15.28
C GLN A 167 3.60 10.01 14.61
N PRO A 168 2.40 9.53 15.05
CA PRO A 168 1.12 10.03 14.54
C PRO A 168 0.97 11.55 14.68
N PHE A 169 0.15 12.14 13.83
CA PHE A 169 -0.15 13.57 13.90
C PHE A 169 -0.72 13.95 15.27
N ASP A 170 -0.16 14.99 15.87
CA ASP A 170 -0.56 15.52 17.18
C ASP A 170 -1.10 16.96 16.99
N PRO A 171 -2.43 17.16 17.03
CA PRO A 171 -3.02 18.47 16.77
C PRO A 171 -2.65 19.52 17.82
N ASP A 172 -2.25 19.11 19.02
CA ASP A 172 -1.90 20.01 20.12
C ASP A 172 -0.43 20.49 20.05
N ARG A 173 0.37 19.89 19.17
CA ARG A 173 1.81 20.18 19.04
C ARG A 173 2.10 21.03 17.81
N SER A 174 2.09 22.35 17.99
CA SER A 174 2.41 23.29 16.89
C SER A 174 3.90 23.67 16.79
N VAL A 175 4.71 23.39 17.81
CA VAL A 175 6.14 23.79 17.86
C VAL A 175 6.97 22.70 18.55
N GLY A 176 8.02 22.21 17.87
CA GLY A 176 9.01 21.31 18.47
C GLY A 176 10.01 22.07 19.34
N ARG A 177 10.21 21.65 20.59
CA ARG A 177 11.06 22.34 21.58
C ARG A 177 12.46 21.74 21.71
N ASN A 178 12.73 20.67 20.99
CA ASN A 178 14.07 20.10 20.83
C ASN A 178 14.19 19.48 19.42
N THR A 179 15.41 19.06 19.05
CA THR A 179 15.69 18.51 17.72
C THR A 179 14.80 17.32 17.36
N ARG A 180 14.52 16.41 18.30
CA ARG A 180 13.67 15.25 18.06
C ARG A 180 12.24 15.69 17.76
N GLU A 181 11.66 16.52 18.62
CA GLU A 181 10.30 17.05 18.42
C GLU A 181 10.17 17.87 17.13
N ALA A 182 11.21 18.63 16.76
CA ALA A 182 11.21 19.41 15.52
C ALA A 182 11.21 18.51 14.27
N ILE A 183 11.96 17.41 14.29
CA ILE A 183 11.96 16.43 13.20
C ILE A 183 10.61 15.72 13.13
N GLU A 184 10.10 15.21 14.26
CA GLU A 184 8.80 14.52 14.33
C GLU A 184 7.68 15.41 13.80
N LEU A 185 7.59 16.66 14.27
CA LEU A 185 6.61 17.63 13.81
C LEU A 185 6.76 17.95 12.31
N GLY A 186 7.99 18.08 11.81
CA GLY A 186 8.24 18.34 10.40
C GLY A 186 7.76 17.19 9.50
N ILE A 187 8.04 15.94 9.89
CA ILE A 187 7.60 14.75 9.16
C ILE A 187 6.08 14.62 9.20
N GLN A 188 5.48 14.79 10.38
CA GLN A 188 4.02 14.78 10.55
C GLN A 188 3.35 15.82 9.66
N SER A 189 3.83 17.05 9.70
CA SER A 189 3.29 18.16 8.91
C SER A 189 3.44 17.92 7.41
N ALA A 190 4.57 17.32 6.98
CA ALA A 190 4.79 17.00 5.57
C ALA A 190 3.85 15.90 5.07
N VAL A 191 3.70 14.81 5.83
CA VAL A 191 2.83 13.68 5.48
C VAL A 191 1.36 14.10 5.48
N PHE A 192 0.92 14.77 6.56
CA PHE A 192 -0.45 15.22 6.68
C PHE A 192 -0.79 16.33 5.67
N GLY A 193 0.04 17.37 5.59
CA GLY A 193 -0.21 18.50 4.69
C GLY A 193 -0.20 18.09 3.22
N ALA A 194 0.64 17.12 2.84
CA ALA A 194 0.60 16.54 1.50
C ALA A 194 -0.70 15.78 1.25
N ALA A 195 -1.14 14.90 2.17
CA ALA A 195 -2.41 14.21 2.06
C ALA A 195 -3.58 15.20 1.91
N ASP A 196 -3.70 16.15 2.83
CA ASP A 196 -4.81 17.12 2.87
C ASP A 196 -4.85 17.95 1.57
N THR A 197 -3.72 18.48 1.13
CA THR A 197 -3.64 19.28 -0.11
C THR A 197 -3.97 18.46 -1.35
N LEU A 198 -3.45 17.23 -1.46
CA LEU A 198 -3.69 16.37 -2.62
C LEU A 198 -5.14 15.90 -2.67
N VAL A 199 -5.70 15.46 -1.54
CA VAL A 199 -7.10 15.07 -1.45
C VAL A 199 -8.01 16.24 -1.77
N TRP A 200 -7.73 17.43 -1.21
CA TRP A 200 -8.46 18.64 -1.53
C TRP A 200 -8.47 18.90 -3.04
N ASN A 201 -7.29 18.97 -3.68
CA ASN A 201 -7.19 19.25 -5.12
C ASN A 201 -7.91 18.18 -5.96
N MET A 202 -7.75 16.90 -5.63
CA MET A 202 -8.40 15.80 -6.34
C MET A 202 -9.92 15.78 -6.13
N SER A 203 -10.40 16.23 -4.97
CA SER A 203 -11.85 16.36 -4.71
C SER A 203 -12.52 17.40 -5.60
N GLN A 204 -11.77 18.38 -6.12
CA GLN A 204 -12.30 19.39 -7.03
C GLN A 204 -12.42 18.90 -8.49
N LEU A 205 -11.96 17.69 -8.79
CA LEU A 205 -12.01 17.11 -10.14
C LEU A 205 -13.39 16.49 -10.48
N SER A 206 -14.30 16.45 -9.51
CA SER A 206 -15.65 15.90 -9.68
C SER A 206 -16.64 16.63 -8.77
N ASP A 207 -17.92 16.66 -9.17
CA ASP A 207 -19.00 17.18 -8.33
C ASP A 207 -19.32 16.25 -7.13
N LEU A 208 -18.88 14.99 -7.19
CA LEU A 208 -19.03 14.03 -6.10
C LEU A 208 -17.79 14.01 -5.23
N LYS A 209 -18.01 14.04 -3.91
CA LYS A 209 -16.93 13.84 -2.93
C LYS A 209 -16.33 12.44 -3.11
N PRO A 210 -15.01 12.31 -3.35
CA PRO A 210 -14.38 11.01 -3.50
C PRO A 210 -14.46 10.17 -2.23
N VAL A 211 -14.61 8.86 -2.40
CA VAL A 211 -14.43 7.91 -1.30
C VAL A 211 -12.93 7.75 -1.03
N LEU A 212 -12.52 7.96 0.22
CA LEU A 212 -11.12 7.93 0.59
C LEU A 212 -10.75 6.59 1.22
N PHE A 213 -9.68 5.97 0.71
CA PHE A 213 -9.05 4.79 1.30
C PHE A 213 -7.64 5.12 1.78
N VAL A 214 -7.25 4.61 2.94
CA VAL A 214 -5.88 4.69 3.45
C VAL A 214 -5.36 3.29 3.73
N THR A 215 -4.17 2.98 3.22
CA THR A 215 -3.51 1.69 3.43
C THR A 215 -2.01 1.87 3.67
N GLY A 216 -1.29 0.77 3.88
CA GLY A 216 0.15 0.76 4.13
C GLY A 216 0.51 0.73 5.63
N GLY A 217 1.76 0.40 5.92
CA GLY A 217 2.24 0.20 7.30
C GLY A 217 2.33 1.49 8.13
N GLY A 218 2.33 2.65 7.47
CA GLY A 218 2.27 3.96 8.12
C GLY A 218 0.87 4.59 8.11
N ALA A 219 -0.18 3.84 7.73
CA ALA A 219 -1.54 4.39 7.64
C ALA A 219 -2.00 5.05 8.94
N ASP A 220 -1.64 4.48 10.08
CA ASP A 220 -2.00 4.99 11.41
C ASP A 220 -1.42 6.39 11.69
N LEU A 221 -0.38 6.82 10.96
CA LEU A 221 0.19 8.16 11.10
C LEU A 221 -0.77 9.27 10.63
N LEU A 222 -1.74 8.91 9.78
CA LEU A 222 -2.79 9.81 9.30
C LEU A 222 -4.06 9.75 10.17
N ARG A 223 -4.14 8.87 11.19
CA ARG A 223 -5.33 8.80 12.05
C ARG A 223 -5.45 10.03 12.95
N GLY A 224 -6.69 10.41 13.25
CA GLY A 224 -6.98 11.55 14.13
C GLY A 224 -6.64 12.91 13.51
N ALA A 225 -6.27 12.93 12.23
CA ALA A 225 -5.90 14.14 11.53
C ALA A 225 -7.13 14.72 10.83
N GLY A 226 -7.57 15.90 11.27
CA GLY A 226 -8.75 16.59 10.72
C GLY A 226 -8.45 18.06 10.47
N PHE A 227 -8.47 18.48 9.20
CA PHE A 227 -8.45 19.90 8.81
C PHE A 227 -9.46 20.22 7.72
N THR A 228 -9.16 19.96 6.43
CA THR A 228 -10.00 20.47 5.32
C THR A 228 -10.62 19.39 4.44
N ALA A 229 -9.90 18.29 4.18
CA ALA A 229 -10.34 17.25 3.26
C ALA A 229 -11.31 16.20 3.88
N ASP A 230 -11.63 16.32 5.17
CA ASP A 230 -12.38 15.31 5.94
C ASP A 230 -11.79 13.90 5.78
N LEU A 231 -10.54 13.76 6.23
CA LEU A 231 -9.89 12.44 6.36
C LEU A 231 -10.56 11.57 7.44
N GLU A 232 -11.44 12.13 8.29
CA GLU A 232 -12.16 11.38 9.33
C GLU A 232 -13.09 10.32 8.73
N GLY A 233 -13.64 10.57 7.54
CA GLY A 233 -14.46 9.61 6.79
C GLY A 233 -13.68 8.54 6.03
N ALA A 234 -12.34 8.49 6.15
CA ALA A 234 -11.52 7.57 5.37
C ALA A 234 -11.68 6.11 5.82
N VAL A 235 -11.67 5.19 4.85
CA VAL A 235 -11.62 3.76 5.08
C VAL A 235 -10.16 3.34 5.24
N TYR A 236 -9.75 3.07 6.48
CA TYR A 236 -8.42 2.52 6.79
C TYR A 236 -8.43 1.01 6.61
N ASP A 237 -7.66 0.52 5.65
CA ASP A 237 -7.64 -0.89 5.31
C ASP A 237 -6.22 -1.42 5.06
N PRO A 238 -5.63 -2.18 6.01
CA PRO A 238 -4.30 -2.73 5.86
C PRO A 238 -4.22 -3.88 4.82
N LEU A 239 -5.36 -4.42 4.37
CA LEU A 239 -5.45 -5.53 3.43
C LEU A 239 -5.67 -5.08 1.98
N LEU A 240 -5.93 -3.79 1.74
CA LEU A 240 -6.35 -3.27 0.44
C LEU A 240 -5.48 -3.75 -0.74
N THR A 241 -4.16 -3.71 -0.60
CA THR A 241 -3.23 -4.16 -1.66
C THR A 241 -3.35 -5.66 -1.90
N LEU A 242 -3.44 -6.46 -0.83
CA LEU A 242 -3.56 -7.93 -0.90
C LEU A 242 -4.90 -8.35 -1.51
N ASP A 243 -5.98 -7.64 -1.18
CA ASP A 243 -7.27 -7.83 -1.85
C ASP A 243 -7.19 -7.50 -3.34
N GLY A 244 -6.43 -6.47 -3.70
CA GLY A 244 -6.12 -6.14 -5.10
C GLY A 244 -5.40 -7.29 -5.81
N VAL A 245 -4.38 -7.89 -5.18
CA VAL A 245 -3.67 -9.08 -5.70
C VAL A 245 -4.64 -10.24 -5.89
N ARG A 246 -5.51 -10.50 -4.91
CA ARG A 246 -6.51 -11.56 -4.96
C ARG A 246 -7.47 -11.38 -6.14
N LEU A 247 -8.00 -10.17 -6.32
CA LEU A 247 -8.91 -9.82 -7.43
C LEU A 247 -8.20 -9.96 -8.78
N ALA A 248 -6.97 -9.46 -8.90
CA ALA A 248 -6.20 -9.57 -10.14
C ALA A 248 -5.87 -11.03 -10.50
N ALA A 249 -5.72 -11.91 -9.52
CA ALA A 249 -5.47 -13.34 -9.73
C ALA A 249 -6.61 -14.05 -10.48
N GLU A 250 -7.84 -13.53 -10.42
CA GLU A 250 -8.98 -14.06 -11.18
C GLU A 250 -8.78 -13.91 -12.69
N SER A 251 -7.99 -12.91 -13.12
CA SER A 251 -7.65 -12.65 -14.52
C SER A 251 -6.44 -13.45 -15.02
N VAL A 252 -5.77 -14.21 -14.14
CA VAL A 252 -4.69 -15.12 -14.54
C VAL A 252 -5.31 -16.44 -15.00
N THR A 253 -5.25 -16.68 -16.31
CA THR A 253 -5.68 -17.91 -16.99
C THR A 253 -4.70 -19.05 -16.78
#